data_AF-A0A7S1I212-F1
#
_entry.id   AF-A0A7S1I212-F1
#
_cell.length_a   1.000
_cell.length_b   1.000
_cell.length_c   1.000
_cell.angle_alpha   90.00
_cell.angle_beta   90.00
_cell.angle_gamma   90.00
#
_symmetry.space_group_name_H-M   'P 1'
#
loop_
_entity.id
_entity.type
_entity.pdbx_description
1 polymer ?
#
loop_
_entity_poly.entity_id
_entity_poly.type
_entity_poly.pdbx_seq_one_letter_code
_entity_poly.pdbx_strand_id
1 'polypeptide(L)'
;AKGSKFRRPACQHEHPQSPTRYFCFCGKTRDPPDDPFIVPHSCGDQCRKARLGCQHPCPLPCHPGPCPKCDLTKEVLCFCGQRSETVACANTEPQSGCEAVCGKPLGCGKHTCSQLCHAGECDPCHVQRLQACHCRKSTRKQQCSPGDGAWSCSAPCEELLDCEEHLCEEPCHVGPCSPCQFKPDLVKTCPCGKKPLVLLTPGQPRTKCTDPVPVCGAVCGRRLACGIPGHTCTAPCHTGPCVPCNKEVQVHCACGSTGSRMPCGLVHAAQASVEPQVLEHNGKEYTYPMVCNRKCGAMKSCGRHRC
;
A
#
# COMPACT_ATOMS: atom_id res chain seq x y z
N ALA A 1 39.44 12.57 -72.53
CA ALA A 1 38.46 12.50 -71.43
C ALA A 1 39.22 12.45 -70.10
N LYS A 2 39.28 13.56 -69.35
CA LYS A 2 39.78 13.55 -67.96
C LYS A 2 38.58 13.28 -67.06
N GLY A 3 38.56 12.15 -66.37
CA GLY A 3 37.49 11.78 -65.45
C GLY A 3 37.44 12.76 -64.28
N SER A 4 36.40 13.59 -64.21
CA SER A 4 36.13 14.47 -63.08
C SER A 4 35.77 13.62 -61.87
N LYS A 5 36.68 13.56 -60.89
CA LYS A 5 36.46 12.84 -59.63
C LYS A 5 35.33 13.52 -58.84
N PHE A 6 34.29 12.77 -58.50
CA PHE A 6 33.19 13.27 -57.65
C PHE A 6 33.60 13.21 -56.18
N ARG A 7 33.45 14.34 -55.47
CA ARG A 7 33.71 14.43 -54.02
C ARG A 7 32.40 14.50 -53.28
N ARG A 8 32.19 13.60 -52.30
CA ARG A 8 30.95 13.57 -51.52
C ARG A 8 30.77 14.87 -50.72
N PRO A 9 29.64 15.58 -50.84
CA PRO A 9 29.45 16.89 -50.18
C PRO A 9 29.64 16.89 -48.66
N ALA A 10 29.34 15.76 -47.99
CA ALA A 10 29.40 15.67 -46.53
C ALA A 10 30.80 15.37 -45.96
N CYS A 11 31.68 14.70 -46.71
CA CYS A 11 32.97 14.22 -46.20
C CYS A 11 34.16 14.47 -47.13
N GLN A 12 33.94 15.12 -48.28
CA GLN A 12 34.93 15.45 -49.32
C GLN A 12 35.78 14.28 -49.85
N HIS A 13 35.47 13.04 -49.47
CA HIS A 13 36.17 11.86 -49.91
C HIS A 13 35.99 11.66 -51.43
N GLU A 14 37.11 11.46 -52.13
CA GLU A 14 37.11 11.23 -53.57
C GLU A 14 36.51 9.85 -53.87
N HIS A 15 35.41 9.80 -54.59
CA HIS A 15 34.80 8.53 -55.00
C HIS A 15 35.19 8.23 -56.46
N PRO A 16 35.65 6.99 -56.76
CA PRO A 16 36.10 6.64 -58.11
C PRO A 16 34.97 6.58 -59.15
N GLN A 17 33.71 6.55 -58.71
CA GLN A 17 32.52 6.63 -59.56
C GLN A 17 31.63 7.79 -59.10
N SER A 18 31.30 8.70 -60.02
CA SER A 18 30.28 9.72 -59.80
C SER A 18 28.91 9.04 -59.72
N PRO A 19 28.08 9.34 -58.70
CA PRO A 19 26.72 8.82 -58.69
C PRO A 19 26.00 9.29 -59.96
N THR A 20 25.33 8.39 -60.68
CA THR A 20 24.61 8.72 -61.92
C THR A 20 23.49 9.74 -61.71
N ARG A 21 23.11 9.99 -60.45
CA ARG A 21 22.10 10.96 -60.03
C ARG A 21 22.47 11.49 -58.64
N TYR A 22 22.56 12.80 -58.46
CA TYR A 22 22.67 13.42 -57.15
C TYR A 22 21.52 14.42 -56.95
N PHE A 23 21.01 14.54 -55.73
CA PHE A 23 19.89 15.44 -55.39
C PHE A 23 20.38 16.57 -54.49
N CYS A 24 19.68 17.70 -54.53
CA CYS A 24 19.93 18.80 -53.61
C CYS A 24 19.67 18.40 -52.14
N PHE A 25 20.14 19.19 -51.18
CA PHE A 25 19.99 18.85 -49.75
C PHE A 25 18.55 18.64 -49.31
N CYS A 26 17.55 19.30 -49.91
CA CYS A 26 16.14 19.08 -49.58
C CYS A 26 15.51 17.88 -50.32
N GLY A 27 16.22 17.28 -51.28
CA GLY A 27 15.80 16.10 -52.04
C GLY A 27 14.85 16.38 -53.21
N LYS A 28 14.49 17.64 -53.46
CA LYS A 28 13.49 18.02 -54.47
C LYS A 28 14.02 18.02 -55.89
N THR A 29 15.22 18.54 -56.09
CA THR A 29 15.79 18.78 -57.41
C THR A 29 16.94 17.83 -57.66
N ARG A 30 16.88 17.14 -58.79
CA ARG A 30 17.98 16.31 -59.30
C ARG A 30 18.97 17.22 -60.02
N ASP A 31 20.26 17.02 -59.75
CA ASP A 31 21.37 17.78 -60.32
C ASP A 31 21.16 19.32 -60.20
N PRO A 32 21.16 19.89 -58.97
CA PRO A 32 20.95 21.31 -58.73
C PRO A 32 21.89 22.23 -59.53
N PRO A 33 21.45 23.46 -59.86
CA PRO A 33 22.24 24.41 -60.65
C PRO A 33 23.53 24.82 -59.91
N ASP A 34 24.57 25.07 -60.69
CA ASP A 34 25.84 25.63 -60.21
C ASP A 34 25.77 27.16 -60.35
N ASP A 35 25.18 27.82 -59.35
CA ASP A 35 24.99 29.27 -59.31
C ASP A 35 25.77 29.86 -58.12
N PRO A 36 26.65 30.87 -58.33
CA PRO A 36 27.42 31.50 -57.26
C PRO A 36 26.60 32.16 -56.14
N PHE A 37 25.33 32.48 -56.40
CA PHE A 37 24.43 33.14 -55.47
C PHE A 37 23.61 32.17 -54.61
N ILE A 38 23.70 30.85 -54.86
CA ILE A 38 23.05 29.84 -54.04
C ILE A 38 24.08 28.96 -53.32
N VAL A 39 23.67 28.36 -52.21
CA VAL A 39 24.55 27.42 -51.48
C VAL A 39 24.87 26.24 -52.41
N PRO A 40 26.15 25.87 -52.60
CA PRO A 40 26.52 24.75 -53.46
C PRO A 40 25.75 23.47 -53.14
N HIS A 41 25.29 22.76 -54.17
CA HIS A 41 24.45 21.56 -54.06
C HIS A 41 23.04 21.80 -53.47
N SER A 42 22.56 23.05 -53.49
CA SER A 42 21.19 23.42 -53.12
C SER A 42 20.39 23.83 -54.35
N CYS A 43 19.07 23.69 -54.31
CA CYS A 43 18.21 24.06 -55.43
C CYS A 43 17.72 25.52 -55.40
N GLY A 44 18.16 26.34 -54.44
CA GLY A 44 17.70 27.72 -54.25
C GLY A 44 16.28 27.85 -53.66
N ASP A 45 15.41 26.86 -53.88
CA ASP A 45 14.03 26.85 -53.35
C ASP A 45 13.94 26.63 -51.84
N GLN A 46 12.78 26.96 -51.27
CA GLN A 46 12.42 26.62 -49.88
C GLN A 46 12.57 25.12 -49.62
N CYS A 47 13.22 24.76 -48.50
CA CYS A 47 13.50 23.40 -48.11
C CYS A 47 12.23 22.56 -47.95
N ARG A 48 11.21 23.05 -47.22
CA ARG A 48 9.92 22.39 -46.90
C ARG A 48 10.01 20.97 -46.33
N LYS A 49 11.20 20.48 -45.97
CA LYS A 49 11.35 19.21 -45.25
C LYS A 49 10.57 19.26 -43.93
N ALA A 50 9.93 18.16 -43.58
CA ALA A 50 9.29 17.98 -42.29
C ALA A 50 10.36 17.91 -41.19
N ARG A 51 10.10 18.59 -40.08
CA ARG A 51 10.96 18.58 -38.88
C ARG A 51 10.50 17.47 -37.94
N LEU A 52 11.43 16.87 -37.19
CA LEU A 52 11.08 15.90 -36.16
C LEU A 52 10.30 16.62 -35.04
N GLY A 53 9.06 16.19 -34.75
CA GLY A 53 8.23 16.78 -33.69
C GLY A 53 7.42 18.02 -34.09
N CYS A 54 7.33 18.36 -35.38
CA CYS A 54 6.54 19.50 -35.85
C CYS A 54 5.94 19.24 -37.24
N GLN A 55 4.68 19.62 -37.44
CA GLN A 55 3.98 19.48 -38.74
C GLN A 55 4.23 20.65 -39.70
N HIS A 56 5.03 21.65 -39.31
CA HIS A 56 5.29 22.82 -40.12
C HIS A 56 6.48 22.63 -41.08
N PRO A 57 6.32 22.96 -42.39
CA PRO A 57 7.39 22.87 -43.36
C PRO A 57 8.51 23.87 -43.07
N CYS A 58 9.77 23.48 -43.27
CA CYS A 58 10.91 24.39 -43.13
C CYS A 58 10.83 25.55 -44.16
N PRO A 59 10.79 26.83 -43.72
CA PRO A 59 10.66 27.98 -44.62
C PRO A 59 12.00 28.44 -45.21
N LEU A 60 13.13 27.97 -44.67
CA LEU A 60 14.46 28.35 -45.12
C LEU A 60 14.75 27.85 -46.54
N PRO A 61 15.63 28.51 -47.30
CA PRO A 61 16.15 27.96 -48.55
C PRO A 61 16.81 26.59 -48.30
N CYS A 62 16.91 25.79 -49.35
CA CYS A 62 17.61 24.51 -49.32
C CYS A 62 18.99 24.68 -48.67
N HIS A 63 19.22 24.01 -47.55
CA HIS A 63 20.38 24.21 -46.68
C HIS A 63 21.02 22.87 -46.32
N PRO A 64 22.33 22.84 -46.01
CA PRO A 64 22.99 21.65 -45.50
C PRO A 64 22.57 21.38 -44.04
N GLY A 65 22.62 20.10 -43.63
CA GLY A 65 22.34 19.68 -42.26
C GLY A 65 20.85 19.56 -41.89
N PRO A 66 20.54 19.21 -40.63
CA PRO A 66 19.17 19.08 -40.14
C PRO A 66 18.47 20.45 -40.10
N CYS A 67 17.15 20.46 -40.34
CA CYS A 67 16.37 21.70 -40.26
C CYS A 67 16.37 22.26 -38.84
N PRO A 68 16.49 23.60 -38.66
CA PRO A 68 16.38 24.21 -37.35
C PRO A 68 14.98 24.01 -36.76
N LYS A 69 14.84 24.25 -35.44
CA LYS A 69 13.55 24.18 -34.74
C LYS A 69 12.54 25.14 -35.36
N CYS A 70 11.26 24.90 -35.10
CA CYS A 70 10.18 25.72 -35.64
C CYS A 70 10.05 27.03 -34.85
N ASP A 71 10.11 28.16 -35.56
CA ASP A 71 9.96 29.51 -34.97
C ASP A 71 8.49 29.91 -34.74
N LEU A 72 7.55 29.14 -35.28
CA LEU A 72 6.12 29.33 -34.98
C LEU A 72 5.84 28.99 -33.52
N THR A 73 4.90 29.70 -32.93
CA THR A 73 4.40 29.46 -31.58
C THR A 73 3.05 28.77 -31.60
N LYS A 74 2.68 28.16 -30.48
CA LYS A 74 1.35 27.60 -30.22
C LYS A 74 0.94 27.92 -28.78
N GLU A 75 -0.35 27.98 -28.53
CA GLU A 75 -0.87 28.12 -27.17
C GLU A 75 -0.93 26.75 -26.51
N VAL A 76 -0.37 26.66 -25.30
CA VAL A 76 -0.47 25.49 -24.41
C VAL A 76 -1.05 25.94 -23.07
N LEU A 77 -1.78 25.06 -22.38
CA LEU A 77 -2.31 25.36 -21.05
C LEU A 77 -1.19 25.28 -19.99
N CYS A 78 -1.22 26.13 -18.94
CA CYS A 78 -0.36 25.97 -17.75
C CYS A 78 -0.61 24.61 -17.11
N PHE A 79 0.30 24.18 -16.26
CA PHE A 79 0.13 23.01 -15.41
C PHE A 79 -1.18 23.03 -14.60
N CYS A 80 -1.71 24.21 -14.26
CA CYS A 80 -2.99 24.37 -13.56
C CYS A 80 -4.24 24.24 -14.45
N GLY A 81 -4.09 24.38 -15.78
CA GLY A 81 -5.20 24.36 -16.75
C GLY A 81 -6.02 25.65 -16.83
N GLN A 82 -5.76 26.66 -15.99
CA GLN A 82 -6.59 27.87 -15.90
C GLN A 82 -6.12 29.02 -16.81
N ARG A 83 -4.87 29.00 -17.29
CA ARG A 83 -4.29 30.03 -18.15
C ARG A 83 -3.53 29.38 -19.30
N SER A 84 -3.56 29.97 -20.48
CA SER A 84 -2.72 29.58 -21.62
C SER A 84 -1.43 30.41 -21.68
N GLU A 85 -0.36 29.78 -22.16
CA GLU A 85 0.93 30.39 -22.48
C GLU A 85 1.30 30.09 -23.94
N THR A 86 1.89 31.07 -24.61
CA THR A 86 2.37 30.95 -25.98
C THR A 86 3.79 30.41 -25.99
N VAL A 87 3.97 29.15 -26.37
CA VAL A 87 5.28 28.47 -26.43
C VAL A 87 5.71 28.20 -27.87
N ALA A 88 7.01 28.06 -28.10
CA ALA A 88 7.52 27.61 -29.39
C ALA A 88 6.91 26.26 -29.77
N CYS A 89 6.58 26.06 -31.05
CA CYS A 89 5.90 24.85 -31.53
C CYS A 89 6.68 23.56 -31.22
N ALA A 90 8.02 23.66 -31.14
CA ALA A 90 8.91 22.57 -30.76
C ALA A 90 8.74 22.11 -29.30
N ASN A 91 8.08 22.89 -28.43
CA ASN A 91 7.82 22.55 -27.05
C ASN A 91 6.41 21.97 -26.92
N THR A 92 6.22 20.90 -26.16
CA THR A 92 4.90 20.28 -25.96
C THR A 92 4.25 20.71 -24.64
N GLU A 93 5.03 21.28 -23.73
CA GLU A 93 4.60 21.69 -22.40
C GLU A 93 4.92 23.18 -22.13
N PRO A 94 4.19 23.84 -21.21
CA PRO A 94 4.52 25.17 -20.72
C PRO A 94 5.92 25.21 -20.11
N GLN A 95 6.63 26.33 -20.25
CA GLN A 95 8.01 26.46 -19.78
C GLN A 95 8.09 26.74 -18.28
N SER A 96 7.08 27.41 -17.73
CA SER A 96 6.98 27.75 -16.31
C SER A 96 5.53 27.75 -15.83
N GLY A 97 5.38 27.72 -14.51
CA GLY A 97 4.08 27.96 -13.89
C GLY A 97 3.65 29.41 -14.10
N CYS A 98 2.35 29.65 -14.27
CA CYS A 98 1.78 30.98 -14.54
C CYS A 98 1.76 31.92 -13.33
N GLU A 99 2.55 31.62 -12.29
CA GLU A 99 2.72 32.36 -11.02
C GLU A 99 1.44 32.65 -10.22
N ALA A 100 0.29 32.23 -10.71
CA ALA A 100 -0.98 32.26 -10.00
C ALA A 100 -1.10 31.06 -9.05
N VAL A 101 -1.96 31.17 -8.04
CA VAL A 101 -2.31 30.05 -7.17
C VAL A 101 -2.93 28.92 -8.00
N CYS A 102 -2.44 27.69 -7.82
CA CYS A 102 -2.82 26.51 -8.61
C CYS A 102 -4.32 26.24 -8.55
N GLY A 103 -4.94 26.31 -7.37
CA GLY A 103 -6.39 26.23 -7.19
C GLY A 103 -7.02 24.87 -7.48
N LYS A 104 -6.25 23.86 -7.92
CA LYS A 104 -6.74 22.50 -8.13
C LYS A 104 -7.28 21.89 -6.83
N PRO A 105 -8.37 21.11 -6.87
CA PRO A 105 -8.84 20.39 -5.70
C PRO A 105 -7.79 19.37 -5.25
N LEU A 106 -7.45 19.38 -3.96
CA LEU A 106 -6.55 18.41 -3.36
C LEU A 106 -7.25 17.06 -3.22
N GLY A 107 -6.48 15.99 -3.05
CA GLY A 107 -7.01 14.63 -2.90
C GLY A 107 -8.05 14.46 -1.78
N CYS A 108 -8.08 15.35 -0.78
CA CYS A 108 -9.10 15.32 0.27
C CYS A 108 -10.50 15.75 -0.19
N GLY A 109 -10.64 16.38 -1.37
CA GLY A 109 -11.91 16.81 -1.96
C GLY A 109 -12.58 18.02 -1.28
N LYS A 110 -12.05 18.50 -0.14
CA LYS A 110 -12.59 19.62 0.63
C LYS A 110 -11.75 20.90 0.54
N HIS A 111 -10.51 20.80 0.09
CA HIS A 111 -9.53 21.89 0.04
C HIS A 111 -8.90 22.01 -1.34
N THR A 112 -8.46 23.22 -1.67
CA THR A 112 -7.77 23.53 -2.93
C THR A 112 -6.29 23.78 -2.68
N CYS A 113 -5.45 23.50 -3.68
CA CYS A 113 -4.01 23.76 -3.63
C CYS A 113 -3.75 25.27 -3.52
N SER A 114 -3.04 25.68 -2.47
CA SER A 114 -2.62 27.06 -2.22
C SER A 114 -1.23 27.40 -2.74
N GLN A 115 -0.52 26.42 -3.33
CA GLN A 115 0.78 26.65 -3.96
C GLN A 115 0.61 27.38 -5.31
N LEU A 116 1.66 28.04 -5.78
CA LEU A 116 1.70 28.63 -7.12
C LEU A 116 1.57 27.54 -8.21
N CYS A 117 1.21 27.88 -9.46
CA CYS A 117 1.16 26.93 -10.59
C CYS A 117 2.50 26.18 -10.60
N HIS A 118 2.44 24.88 -10.38
CA HIS A 118 3.61 24.01 -10.25
C HIS A 118 3.44 22.83 -11.21
N ALA A 119 4.55 22.24 -11.63
CA ALA A 119 4.51 21.01 -12.40
C ALA A 119 4.15 19.82 -11.48
N GLY A 120 3.49 18.80 -12.05
CA GLY A 120 3.14 17.57 -11.33
C GLY A 120 1.84 17.63 -10.51
N GLU A 121 1.67 16.63 -9.65
CA GLU A 121 0.51 16.51 -8.75
C GLU A 121 0.63 17.46 -7.55
N CYS A 122 -0.51 17.88 -7.01
CA CYS A 122 -0.53 18.76 -5.84
C CYS A 122 -0.17 17.99 -4.56
N ASP A 123 0.54 18.65 -3.64
CA ASP A 123 0.85 18.09 -2.33
C ASP A 123 -0.41 17.69 -1.54
N PRO A 124 -0.33 16.68 -0.66
CA PRO A 124 -1.43 16.31 0.21
C PRO A 124 -1.94 17.46 1.08
N CYS A 125 -3.20 17.39 1.49
CA CYS A 125 -3.77 18.42 2.36
C CYS A 125 -3.11 18.39 3.74
N HIS A 126 -2.49 19.51 4.17
CA HIS A 126 -1.88 19.66 5.49
C HIS A 126 -2.79 20.36 6.52
N VAL A 127 -4.02 20.66 6.15
CA VAL A 127 -4.96 21.33 7.07
C VAL A 127 -5.30 20.40 8.23
N GLN A 128 -5.02 20.86 9.46
CA GLN A 128 -5.42 20.15 10.66
C GLN A 128 -6.92 20.32 10.92
N ARG A 129 -7.58 19.23 11.32
CA ARG A 129 -8.99 19.18 11.66
C ARG A 129 -9.17 18.47 13.01
N LEU A 130 -10.19 18.91 13.74
CA LEU A 130 -10.67 18.21 14.93
C LEU A 130 -11.70 17.19 14.49
N GLN A 131 -11.39 15.91 14.68
CA GLN A 131 -12.31 14.81 14.42
C GLN A 131 -12.86 14.33 15.76
N ALA A 132 -14.18 14.36 15.89
CA ALA A 132 -14.85 13.80 17.06
C ALA A 132 -14.94 12.29 16.96
N CYS A 133 -14.80 11.62 18.10
CA CYS A 133 -15.10 10.20 18.20
C CYS A 133 -16.60 9.97 17.99
N HIS A 134 -16.99 8.79 17.52
CA HIS A 134 -18.38 8.35 17.49
C HIS A 134 -19.12 8.48 18.81
N CYS A 135 -18.43 8.16 19.91
CA CYS A 135 -19.01 8.29 21.24
C CYS A 135 -19.12 9.75 21.71
N ARG A 136 -18.54 10.71 20.97
CA ARG A 136 -18.47 12.15 21.28
C ARG A 136 -17.75 12.52 22.60
N LYS A 137 -17.29 11.52 23.37
CA LYS A 137 -16.54 11.71 24.63
C LYS A 137 -15.10 12.17 24.38
N SER A 138 -14.58 12.03 23.16
CA SER A 138 -13.20 12.41 22.83
C SER A 138 -13.09 13.02 21.43
N THR A 139 -12.05 13.84 21.25
CA THR A 139 -11.71 14.50 19.98
C THR A 139 -10.22 14.38 19.73
N ARG A 140 -9.83 14.18 18.47
CA ARG A 140 -8.43 14.12 18.06
C ARG A 140 -8.14 15.17 17.00
N LYS A 141 -6.93 15.75 17.04
CA LYS A 141 -6.38 16.53 15.93
C LYS A 141 -5.78 15.58 14.88
N GLN A 142 -6.30 15.62 13.67
CA GLN A 142 -5.85 14.82 12.54
C GLN A 142 -5.56 15.74 11.34
N GLN A 143 -4.63 15.32 10.49
CA GLN A 143 -4.43 15.96 9.19
C GLN A 143 -5.54 15.52 8.25
N CYS A 144 -6.09 16.45 7.49
CA CYS A 144 -7.18 16.17 6.56
C CYS A 144 -6.75 15.14 5.50
N SER A 145 -7.53 14.07 5.37
CA SER A 145 -7.26 12.94 4.49
C SER A 145 -8.49 12.67 3.61
N PRO A 146 -8.30 12.08 2.41
CA PRO A 146 -9.43 11.58 1.63
C PRO A 146 -10.25 10.60 2.47
N GLY A 147 -11.57 10.81 2.56
CA GLY A 147 -12.46 9.94 3.31
C GLY A 147 -12.37 10.09 4.83
N ASP A 148 -11.98 11.26 5.36
CA ASP A 148 -12.09 11.62 6.79
C ASP A 148 -13.49 11.28 7.32
N GLY A 149 -13.61 10.07 7.85
CA GLY A 149 -14.88 9.48 8.21
C GLY A 149 -15.03 9.38 9.71
N ALA A 150 -15.42 8.20 10.10
CA ALA A 150 -15.89 7.76 11.37
C ALA A 150 -14.71 7.36 12.29
N TRP A 151 -14.25 8.19 13.25
CA TRP A 151 -13.17 7.80 14.19
C TRP A 151 -13.69 7.18 15.50
N SER A 152 -13.07 6.08 15.95
CA SER A 152 -13.28 5.50 17.28
C SER A 152 -12.05 5.67 18.16
N CYS A 153 -12.25 6.03 19.43
CA CYS A 153 -11.17 6.26 20.38
C CYS A 153 -10.61 5.00 21.02
N SER A 154 -11.17 3.82 20.72
CA SER A 154 -10.81 2.52 21.31
C SER A 154 -10.90 2.41 22.84
N ALA A 155 -11.32 3.47 23.54
CA ALA A 155 -11.67 3.41 24.96
C ALA A 155 -12.87 2.46 25.16
N PRO A 156 -13.00 1.81 26.34
CA PRO A 156 -14.17 1.00 26.64
C PRO A 156 -15.45 1.84 26.47
N CYS A 157 -16.48 1.23 25.90
CA CYS A 157 -17.73 1.94 25.59
C CYS A 157 -18.44 2.43 26.87
N GLU A 158 -18.50 1.57 27.90
CA GLU A 158 -19.08 1.82 29.23
C GLU A 158 -20.57 2.20 29.23
N GLU A 159 -21.27 2.02 28.12
CA GLU A 159 -22.73 2.17 28.07
C GLU A 159 -23.42 0.96 28.71
N LEU A 160 -24.54 1.19 29.40
CA LEU A 160 -25.35 0.13 29.98
C LEU A 160 -25.91 -0.77 28.88
N LEU A 161 -25.69 -2.08 29.02
CA LEU A 161 -26.26 -3.08 28.12
C LEU A 161 -27.78 -3.17 28.29
N ASP A 162 -28.43 -3.89 27.38
CA ASP A 162 -29.87 -4.20 27.36
C ASP A 162 -30.40 -4.99 28.57
N CYS A 163 -29.54 -5.28 29.55
CA CYS A 163 -29.86 -5.89 30.84
C CYS A 163 -29.85 -4.90 32.00
N GLU A 164 -29.46 -3.64 31.77
CA GLU A 164 -29.40 -2.53 32.74
C GLU A 164 -28.47 -2.75 33.97
N GLU A 165 -27.72 -3.86 34.01
CA GLU A 165 -26.82 -4.22 35.13
C GLU A 165 -25.35 -4.29 34.70
N HIS A 166 -25.07 -4.65 33.44
CA HIS A 166 -23.71 -4.78 32.90
C HIS A 166 -23.38 -3.60 31.99
N LEU A 167 -22.13 -3.15 32.03
CA LEU A 167 -21.59 -2.14 31.13
C LEU A 167 -20.93 -2.81 29.92
N CYS A 168 -20.95 -2.12 28.78
CA CYS A 168 -20.26 -2.56 27.58
C CYS A 168 -18.73 -2.44 27.75
N GLU A 169 -18.05 -3.59 27.79
CA GLU A 169 -16.58 -3.68 27.87
C GLU A 169 -15.91 -3.66 26.48
N GLU A 170 -16.68 -3.65 25.40
CA GLU A 170 -16.13 -3.59 24.04
C GLU A 170 -15.46 -2.23 23.78
N PRO A 171 -14.41 -2.19 22.95
CA PRO A 171 -13.82 -0.93 22.52
C PRO A 171 -14.88 -0.09 21.80
N CYS A 172 -14.77 1.24 21.91
CA CYS A 172 -15.68 2.18 21.28
C CYS A 172 -15.98 1.77 19.83
N HIS A 173 -17.24 1.45 19.58
CA HIS A 173 -17.71 0.90 18.32
C HIS A 173 -18.82 1.79 17.74
N VAL A 174 -19.20 1.50 16.50
CA VAL A 174 -20.33 2.14 15.82
C VAL A 174 -21.55 1.24 15.94
N GLY A 175 -22.72 1.82 16.22
CA GLY A 175 -23.97 1.08 16.36
C GLY A 175 -24.30 0.69 17.81
N PRO A 176 -25.39 -0.07 18.02
CA PRO A 176 -25.84 -0.49 19.35
C PRO A 176 -24.84 -1.47 19.99
N CYS A 177 -24.78 -1.49 21.32
CA CYS A 177 -23.96 -2.45 22.07
C CYS A 177 -24.46 -3.89 21.86
N SER A 178 -23.54 -4.85 21.89
CA SER A 178 -23.86 -6.27 21.90
C SER A 178 -24.77 -6.62 23.09
N PRO A 179 -25.77 -7.51 22.93
CA PRO A 179 -26.66 -7.88 24.02
C PRO A 179 -25.90 -8.59 25.14
N CYS A 180 -26.43 -8.49 26.37
CA CYS A 180 -25.81 -9.14 27.53
C CYS A 180 -25.78 -10.67 27.36
N GLN A 181 -24.57 -11.24 27.31
CA GLN A 181 -24.34 -12.67 27.09
C GLN A 181 -24.81 -13.56 28.24
N PHE A 182 -25.04 -12.99 29.43
CA PHE A 182 -25.43 -13.72 30.63
C PHE A 182 -26.94 -13.79 30.85
N LYS A 183 -27.75 -13.22 29.94
CA LYS A 183 -29.22 -13.25 30.03
C LYS A 183 -29.74 -14.70 30.18
N PRO A 184 -30.76 -14.93 31.02
CA PRO A 184 -31.37 -16.25 31.20
C PRO A 184 -31.84 -16.90 29.88
N ASP A 185 -32.32 -16.10 28.94
CA ASP A 185 -32.78 -16.58 27.63
C ASP A 185 -31.65 -17.13 26.75
N LEU A 186 -30.42 -16.65 26.96
CA LEU A 186 -29.24 -17.09 26.21
C LEU A 186 -28.54 -18.26 26.93
N VAL A 187 -28.42 -18.20 28.26
CA VAL A 187 -27.71 -19.21 29.04
C VAL A 187 -28.67 -20.29 29.54
N LYS A 188 -28.91 -21.29 28.69
CA LYS A 188 -29.83 -22.42 29.00
C LYS A 188 -29.14 -23.67 29.56
N THR A 189 -27.81 -23.70 29.58
CA THR A 189 -27.00 -24.87 29.99
C THR A 189 -25.99 -24.52 31.09
N CYS A 190 -25.42 -25.55 31.74
CA CYS A 190 -24.25 -25.40 32.63
C CYS A 190 -23.14 -24.62 31.92
N PRO A 191 -22.15 -24.06 32.66
CA PRO A 191 -20.95 -23.45 32.08
C PRO A 191 -20.16 -24.38 31.14
N CYS A 192 -20.37 -25.69 31.28
CA CYS A 192 -19.80 -26.74 30.46
C CYS A 192 -20.57 -27.08 29.17
N GLY A 193 -21.78 -26.55 28.97
CA GLY A 193 -22.69 -26.86 27.86
C GLY A 193 -23.41 -28.23 27.93
N LYS A 194 -22.98 -29.16 28.80
CA LYS A 194 -23.44 -30.55 28.80
C LYS A 194 -24.84 -30.82 29.37
N LYS A 195 -25.26 -30.05 30.38
CA LYS A 195 -26.56 -30.25 31.03
C LYS A 195 -27.40 -28.97 30.95
N PRO A 196 -28.69 -29.06 30.58
CA PRO A 196 -29.60 -27.91 30.62
C PRO A 196 -29.88 -27.49 32.07
N LEU A 197 -30.02 -26.19 32.31
CA LEU A 197 -30.19 -25.64 33.67
C LEU A 197 -31.48 -26.09 34.33
N VAL A 198 -32.54 -26.34 33.55
CA VAL A 198 -33.84 -26.84 34.04
C VAL A 198 -33.72 -28.15 34.83
N LEU A 199 -32.70 -28.97 34.53
CA LEU A 199 -32.44 -30.22 35.25
C LEU A 199 -31.57 -30.03 36.51
N LEU A 200 -30.86 -28.91 36.62
CA LEU A 200 -29.98 -28.60 37.76
C LEU A 200 -30.70 -27.82 38.84
N THR A 201 -31.64 -26.95 38.46
CA THR A 201 -32.47 -26.17 39.40
C THR A 201 -33.96 -26.28 39.02
N PRO A 202 -34.60 -27.43 39.29
CA PRO A 202 -36.01 -27.63 38.98
C PRO A 202 -36.89 -26.60 39.72
N GLY A 203 -37.68 -25.82 38.97
CA GLY A 203 -38.60 -24.82 39.54
C GLY A 203 -37.96 -23.50 39.99
N GLN A 204 -36.65 -23.33 39.85
CA GLN A 204 -35.94 -22.08 40.16
C GLN A 204 -35.09 -21.64 38.95
N PRO A 205 -35.72 -21.08 37.91
CA PRO A 205 -35.00 -20.53 36.78
C PRO A 205 -34.29 -19.23 37.18
N ARG A 206 -33.16 -18.94 36.51
CA ARG A 206 -32.52 -17.62 36.59
C ARG A 206 -33.50 -16.57 36.07
N THR A 207 -33.60 -15.45 36.78
CA THR A 207 -34.46 -14.31 36.44
C THR A 207 -33.64 -13.13 35.95
N LYS A 208 -32.40 -13.01 36.44
CA LYS A 208 -31.47 -11.93 36.11
C LYS A 208 -30.18 -12.48 35.51
N CYS A 209 -29.49 -11.63 34.75
CA CYS A 209 -28.17 -11.95 34.20
C CYS A 209 -27.08 -12.09 35.28
N THR A 210 -27.29 -11.49 36.45
CA THR A 210 -26.39 -11.54 37.62
C THR A 210 -26.58 -12.80 38.48
N ASP A 211 -27.69 -13.52 38.31
CA ASP A 211 -27.94 -14.77 39.03
C ASP A 211 -26.83 -15.79 38.69
N PRO A 212 -26.27 -16.53 39.66
CA PRO A 212 -25.20 -17.48 39.39
C PRO A 212 -25.67 -18.60 38.44
N VAL A 213 -24.80 -18.99 37.50
CA VAL A 213 -25.08 -20.12 36.60
C VAL A 213 -24.77 -21.43 37.31
N PRO A 214 -25.74 -22.35 37.48
CA PRO A 214 -25.52 -23.62 38.17
C PRO A 214 -24.46 -24.50 37.47
N VAL A 215 -23.58 -25.11 38.26
CA VAL A 215 -22.61 -26.11 37.78
C VAL A 215 -23.21 -27.51 37.87
N CYS A 216 -22.91 -28.38 36.91
CA CYS A 216 -23.50 -29.73 36.86
C CYS A 216 -22.71 -30.80 37.64
N GLY A 217 -21.55 -30.44 38.20
CA GLY A 217 -20.63 -31.35 38.90
C GLY A 217 -19.87 -32.35 38.03
N ALA A 218 -20.32 -32.64 36.80
CA ALA A 218 -19.62 -33.56 35.89
C ALA A 218 -18.28 -32.98 35.41
N VAL A 219 -17.40 -33.84 34.90
CA VAL A 219 -16.14 -33.41 34.26
C VAL A 219 -16.44 -32.40 33.15
N CYS A 220 -15.78 -31.25 33.20
CA CYS A 220 -16.03 -30.10 32.33
C CYS A 220 -15.94 -30.49 30.84
N GLY A 221 -14.83 -31.07 30.40
CA GLY A 221 -14.63 -31.55 29.03
C GLY A 221 -14.61 -30.46 27.95
N ARG A 222 -14.68 -29.18 28.31
CA ARG A 222 -14.46 -28.06 27.37
C ARG A 222 -13.07 -28.18 26.75
N ARG A 223 -12.95 -27.81 25.47
CA ARG A 223 -11.64 -27.70 24.81
C ARG A 223 -10.81 -26.63 25.52
N LEU A 224 -9.57 -26.94 25.84
CA LEU A 224 -8.65 -26.00 26.49
C LEU A 224 -8.20 -24.92 25.49
N ALA A 225 -7.84 -23.74 26.00
CA ALA A 225 -7.45 -22.57 25.20
C ALA A 225 -6.32 -22.86 24.18
N CYS A 226 -5.45 -23.83 24.48
CA CYS A 226 -4.40 -24.27 23.56
C CYS A 226 -4.90 -24.79 22.20
N GLY A 227 -6.19 -25.09 22.05
CA GLY A 227 -6.80 -25.46 20.76
C GLY A 227 -6.43 -26.85 20.21
N ILE A 228 -5.45 -27.52 20.81
CA ILE A 228 -4.97 -28.83 20.36
C ILE A 228 -6.09 -29.88 20.49
N PRO A 229 -6.42 -30.63 19.42
CA PRO A 229 -7.39 -31.72 19.48
C PRO A 229 -7.08 -32.71 20.61
N GLY A 230 -8.10 -33.07 21.39
CA GLY A 230 -7.94 -33.97 22.55
C GLY A 230 -7.37 -33.32 23.82
N HIS A 231 -7.01 -32.04 23.80
CA HIS A 231 -6.69 -31.29 25.02
C HIS A 231 -7.99 -30.71 25.60
N THR A 232 -8.61 -31.48 26.51
CA THR A 232 -9.88 -31.15 27.16
C THR A 232 -9.70 -30.95 28.66
N CYS A 233 -10.53 -30.08 29.24
CA CYS A 233 -10.54 -29.84 30.68
C CYS A 233 -11.02 -31.07 31.46
N THR A 234 -10.21 -31.54 32.40
CA THR A 234 -10.50 -32.69 33.28
C THR A 234 -11.07 -32.28 34.64
N ALA A 235 -11.07 -30.98 34.96
CA ALA A 235 -11.65 -30.46 36.20
C ALA A 235 -13.19 -30.66 36.23
N PRO A 236 -13.81 -30.69 37.43
CA PRO A 236 -15.27 -30.64 37.54
C PRO A 236 -15.81 -29.36 36.89
N CYS A 237 -17.09 -29.39 36.49
CA CYS A 237 -17.77 -28.22 35.93
C CYS A 237 -17.59 -27.01 36.86
N HIS A 238 -17.08 -25.92 36.31
CA HIS A 238 -16.71 -24.72 37.04
C HIS A 238 -17.15 -23.49 36.26
N THR A 239 -17.25 -22.35 36.95
CA THR A 239 -17.44 -21.04 36.33
C THR A 239 -16.09 -20.47 35.88
N GLY A 240 -16.10 -19.58 34.89
CA GLY A 240 -14.87 -18.96 34.37
C GLY A 240 -14.05 -19.81 33.39
N PRO A 241 -12.84 -19.33 33.02
CA PRO A 241 -11.95 -19.97 32.05
C PRO A 241 -11.34 -21.27 32.60
N CYS A 242 -11.09 -22.24 31.72
CA CYS A 242 -10.46 -23.50 32.10
C CYS A 242 -8.98 -23.28 32.46
N VAL A 243 -8.45 -24.12 33.36
CA VAL A 243 -7.02 -24.13 33.69
C VAL A 243 -6.15 -24.36 32.45
N PRO A 244 -4.93 -23.79 32.39
CA PRO A 244 -4.01 -24.04 31.29
C PRO A 244 -3.72 -25.54 31.09
N CYS A 245 -3.41 -25.93 29.86
CA CYS A 245 -3.14 -27.32 29.55
C CYS A 245 -1.81 -27.79 30.16
N ASN A 246 -1.83 -28.88 30.92
CA ASN A 246 -0.63 -29.49 31.49
C ASN A 246 -0.11 -30.70 30.70
N LYS A 247 -0.67 -30.99 29.52
CA LYS A 247 -0.15 -32.08 28.66
C LYS A 247 1.19 -31.68 28.08
N GLU A 248 2.17 -32.58 28.12
CA GLU A 248 3.47 -32.34 27.51
C GLU A 248 3.38 -32.39 25.98
N VAL A 249 4.00 -31.40 25.34
CA VAL A 249 4.15 -31.33 23.88
C VAL A 249 5.63 -31.19 23.54
N GLN A 250 6.01 -31.73 22.39
CA GLN A 250 7.36 -31.57 21.88
C GLN A 250 7.45 -30.28 21.07
N VAL A 251 8.26 -29.34 21.55
CA VAL A 251 8.55 -28.08 20.86
C VAL A 251 9.91 -28.19 20.21
N HIS A 252 10.01 -27.82 18.95
CA HIS A 252 11.24 -27.85 18.18
C HIS A 252 11.79 -26.45 17.93
N CYS A 253 13.10 -26.35 17.72
CA CYS A 253 13.68 -25.14 17.11
C CYS A 253 13.01 -24.86 15.75
N ALA A 254 13.13 -23.62 15.28
CA ALA A 254 12.75 -23.25 13.90
C ALA A 254 13.38 -24.18 12.83
N CYS A 255 14.53 -24.76 13.14
CA CYS A 255 15.28 -25.68 12.30
C CYS A 255 14.91 -27.17 12.42
N GLY A 256 13.98 -27.56 13.31
CA GLY A 256 13.63 -28.95 13.63
C GLY A 256 14.69 -29.80 14.34
N SER A 257 15.96 -29.37 14.39
CA SER A 257 17.10 -30.18 14.83
C SER A 257 17.16 -30.49 16.33
N THR A 258 16.60 -29.63 17.16
CA THR A 258 16.56 -29.80 18.62
C THR A 258 15.13 -29.65 19.06
N GLY A 259 14.68 -30.50 19.97
CA GLY A 259 13.36 -30.38 20.57
C GLY A 259 13.35 -30.78 22.03
N SER A 260 12.47 -30.14 22.79
CA SER A 260 12.28 -30.36 24.22
C SER A 260 10.81 -30.58 24.53
N ARG A 261 10.53 -31.37 25.58
CA ARG A 261 9.16 -31.58 26.09
C ARG A 261 8.84 -30.48 27.08
N MET A 262 7.73 -29.78 26.85
CA MET A 262 7.24 -28.71 27.72
C MET A 262 5.71 -28.79 27.86
N PRO A 263 5.13 -28.30 28.98
CA PRO A 263 3.69 -28.19 29.14
C PRO A 263 3.07 -27.33 28.05
N CYS A 264 2.04 -27.87 27.39
CA CYS A 264 1.33 -27.21 26.30
C CYS A 264 0.79 -25.82 26.66
N GLY A 265 0.27 -25.66 27.87
CA GLY A 265 -0.26 -24.39 28.37
C GLY A 265 0.81 -23.30 28.48
N LEU A 266 2.03 -23.66 28.89
CA LEU A 266 3.16 -22.72 28.94
C LEU A 266 3.57 -22.29 27.53
N VAL A 267 3.67 -23.25 26.60
CA VAL A 267 4.02 -22.97 25.20
C VAL A 267 2.94 -22.08 24.54
N HIS A 268 1.67 -22.39 24.77
CA HIS A 268 0.56 -21.61 24.23
C HIS A 268 0.50 -20.18 24.79
N ALA A 269 0.76 -19.99 26.09
CA ALA A 269 0.87 -18.66 26.66
C ALA A 269 2.01 -17.85 26.04
N ALA A 270 3.17 -18.49 25.83
CA ALA A 270 4.33 -17.86 25.19
C ALA A 270 4.07 -17.47 23.72
N GLN A 271 3.21 -18.20 23.02
CA GLN A 271 2.81 -17.90 21.64
C GLN A 271 1.97 -16.61 21.50
N ALA A 272 1.31 -16.17 22.57
CA ALA A 272 0.50 -14.95 22.55
C ALA A 272 1.34 -13.67 22.64
N SER A 273 2.62 -13.78 23.00
CA SER A 273 3.56 -12.66 23.12
C SER A 273 4.34 -12.42 21.83
N VAL A 274 4.60 -11.15 21.51
CA VAL A 274 5.42 -10.75 20.35
C VAL A 274 6.93 -10.89 20.66
N GLU A 275 7.31 -10.71 21.91
CA GLU A 275 8.70 -10.76 22.37
C GLU A 275 9.11 -12.17 22.83
N PRO A 276 10.39 -12.55 22.66
CA PRO A 276 10.89 -13.83 23.15
C PRO A 276 10.72 -13.96 24.67
N GLN A 277 10.19 -15.11 25.11
CA GLN A 277 9.93 -15.40 26.52
C GLN A 277 10.91 -16.45 27.04
N VAL A 278 11.37 -16.32 28.27
CA VAL A 278 12.09 -17.40 28.97
C VAL A 278 11.06 -18.24 29.72
N LEU A 279 11.03 -19.53 29.40
CA LEU A 279 10.16 -20.53 30.00
C LEU A 279 10.98 -21.42 30.91
N GLU A 280 10.50 -21.63 32.13
CA GLU A 280 11.12 -22.57 33.07
C GLU A 280 10.28 -23.83 33.20
N HIS A 281 10.92 -24.99 33.03
CA HIS A 281 10.28 -26.27 33.27
C HIS A 281 11.30 -27.32 33.75
N ASN A 282 10.99 -28.03 34.84
CA ASN A 282 11.86 -29.03 35.47
C ASN A 282 13.28 -28.52 35.75
N GLY A 283 13.41 -27.27 36.21
CA GLY A 283 14.70 -26.65 36.56
C GLY A 283 15.59 -26.30 35.37
N LYS A 284 15.03 -26.26 34.15
CA LYS A 284 15.72 -25.82 32.93
C LYS A 284 15.00 -24.63 32.31
N GLU A 285 15.79 -23.66 31.88
CA GLU A 285 15.33 -22.50 31.13
C GLU A 285 15.33 -22.78 29.62
N TYR A 286 14.27 -22.35 28.95
CA TYR A 286 14.09 -22.45 27.50
C TYR A 286 13.61 -21.12 26.97
N THR A 287 14.20 -20.62 25.89
CA THR A 287 13.66 -19.46 25.17
C THR A 287 12.55 -19.90 24.22
N TYR A 288 11.46 -19.13 24.14
CA TYR A 288 10.42 -19.29 23.14
C TYR A 288 10.36 -18.05 22.23
N PRO A 289 10.40 -18.19 20.89
CA PRO A 289 10.51 -19.45 20.14
C PRO A 289 11.85 -20.15 20.35
N MET A 290 11.83 -21.49 20.36
CA MET A 290 13.02 -22.29 20.66
C MET A 290 14.13 -22.05 19.63
N VAL A 291 15.32 -21.76 20.12
CA VAL A 291 16.54 -21.62 19.33
C VAL A 291 17.51 -22.75 19.63
N CYS A 292 18.36 -23.10 18.67
CA CYS A 292 19.43 -24.06 18.87
C CYS A 292 20.76 -23.48 18.37
N ASN A 293 21.87 -24.00 18.90
CA ASN A 293 23.22 -23.55 18.53
C ASN A 293 23.78 -24.28 17.28
N ARG A 294 22.94 -25.03 16.55
CA ARG A 294 23.37 -25.73 15.33
C ARG A 294 23.55 -24.71 14.21
N LYS A 295 24.73 -24.70 13.59
CA LYS A 295 24.98 -23.92 12.36
C LYS A 295 23.96 -24.30 11.29
N CYS A 296 23.32 -23.31 10.69
CA CYS A 296 22.25 -23.53 9.72
C CYS A 296 22.83 -23.92 8.36
N GLY A 297 22.61 -25.16 7.91
CA GLY A 297 23.08 -25.60 6.59
C GLY A 297 22.16 -25.23 5.42
N ALA A 298 21.06 -24.52 5.68
CA ALA A 298 20.02 -24.23 4.70
C ALA A 298 20.56 -23.36 3.56
N MET A 299 20.16 -23.66 2.34
CA MET A 299 20.53 -22.87 1.17
C MET A 299 19.75 -21.55 1.20
N LYS A 300 20.46 -20.43 1.07
CA LYS A 300 19.83 -19.11 0.94
C LYS A 300 19.04 -19.05 -0.37
N SER A 301 18.06 -18.15 -0.46
CA SER A 301 17.21 -17.96 -1.65
C SER A 301 17.97 -17.73 -2.95
N CYS A 302 19.22 -17.25 -2.87
CA CYS A 302 20.11 -17.08 -4.02
C CYS A 302 20.67 -18.40 -4.61
N GLY A 303 20.44 -19.55 -3.97
CA GLY A 303 20.85 -20.87 -4.47
C GLY A 303 22.37 -21.14 -4.45
N ARG A 304 23.19 -20.18 -4.02
CA ARG A 304 24.67 -20.27 -4.07
C ARG A 304 25.35 -20.29 -2.71
N HIS A 305 24.69 -19.78 -1.67
CA HIS A 305 25.26 -19.64 -0.34
C HIS A 305 24.43 -20.39 0.69
N ARG A 306 25.09 -20.88 1.74
CA ARG A 306 24.43 -21.47 2.92
C ARG A 306 24.33 -20.45 4.04
N CYS A 307 23.35 -20.64 4.92
CA CYS A 307 23.02 -19.76 6.04
C CYS A 307 24.14 -19.67 7.08
#